data_AF-A0AAV1HIM9-F1
#
_entry.id   AF-A0AAV1HIM9-F1
#
_cell.length_a   1.000
_cell.length_b   1.000
_cell.length_c   1.000
_cell.angle_alpha   90.00
_cell.angle_beta   90.00
_cell.angle_gamma   90.00
#
_symmetry.space_group_name_H-M   'P 1'
#
loop_
_entity.id
_entity.type
_entity.pdbx_description
1 polymer ?
#
loop_
_entity_poly.entity_id
_entity_poly.type
_entity_poly.pdbx_seq_one_letter_code
_entity_poly.pdbx_strand_id
1 'polypeptide(L)'
;MPSFERATPCVGLPVLASVNTRQHRSMPTHGIGRWGHLVTREPPKKKKDRHQMKPILPATDTAYGTLNVIVSGYDLVIVEHYSQYIHNLCNRLGIKVSESYALPTKSTEVMLMQEQGTKMYVEALLKTHQRVVQLSSLDASLCPLFMDVMLKCQPEGVQLAVKVHTEADYHARFKARPEMEGLMTKLRH
;
A
#
# COMPACT_ATOMS: atom_id res chain seq x y z
N MET A 1 -68.58 -22.82 33.55
CA MET A 1 -68.55 -23.40 34.91
C MET A 1 -68.95 -24.86 34.80
N PRO A 2 -68.34 -25.80 35.54
CA PRO A 2 -66.92 -26.16 35.66
C PRO A 2 -66.74 -27.67 35.30
N SER A 3 -65.55 -28.20 35.07
CA SER A 3 -64.86 -28.95 36.12
C SER A 3 -63.37 -29.05 35.83
N PHE A 4 -62.62 -28.31 36.64
CA PHE A 4 -61.25 -28.60 37.05
C PHE A 4 -61.11 -30.08 37.44
N GLU A 5 -60.06 -30.74 36.97
CA GLU A 5 -59.49 -31.87 37.71
C GLU A 5 -58.01 -31.62 38.01
N ARG A 6 -57.68 -31.82 39.28
CA ARG A 6 -56.46 -31.42 39.97
C ARG A 6 -55.29 -32.32 39.61
N ALA A 7 -54.11 -31.72 39.70
CA ALA A 7 -52.81 -32.37 39.76
C ALA A 7 -52.69 -33.39 40.91
N THR A 8 -51.90 -34.44 40.68
CA THR A 8 -51.03 -35.02 41.72
C THR A 8 -49.63 -35.32 41.16
N PRO A 9 -48.57 -35.04 41.93
CA PRO A 9 -47.18 -35.17 41.54
C PRO A 9 -46.64 -36.56 41.89
N CYS A 10 -45.78 -37.13 41.04
CA CYS A 10 -45.00 -38.31 41.41
C CYS A 10 -43.53 -38.03 41.09
N VAL A 11 -42.78 -37.79 42.15
CA VAL A 11 -41.34 -37.61 42.21
C VAL A 11 -40.64 -38.82 41.60
N GLY A 12 -39.69 -38.55 40.71
CA GLY A 12 -38.75 -39.54 40.19
C GLY A 12 -37.56 -38.81 39.58
N LEU A 13 -36.74 -38.17 40.43
CA LEU A 13 -35.39 -37.79 40.03
C LEU A 13 -34.57 -39.07 39.84
N PRO A 14 -33.91 -39.21 38.69
CA PRO A 14 -32.51 -39.55 38.71
C PRO A 14 -31.74 -38.31 38.25
N VAL A 15 -30.93 -37.77 39.16
CA VAL A 15 -29.84 -36.87 38.76
C VAL A 15 -28.89 -37.69 37.89
N LEU A 16 -28.87 -37.44 36.58
CA LEU A 16 -27.66 -37.64 35.79
C LEU A 16 -27.67 -36.78 34.52
N ALA A 17 -26.65 -35.93 34.41
CA ALA A 17 -26.24 -35.13 33.27
C ALA A 17 -27.31 -34.19 32.69
N SER A 18 -27.27 -32.94 33.15
CA SER A 18 -27.51 -31.80 32.25
C SER A 18 -26.56 -31.96 31.06
N VAL A 19 -27.03 -32.63 30.00
CA VAL A 19 -26.41 -32.58 28.68
C VAL A 19 -26.75 -31.19 28.17
N ASN A 20 -26.00 -30.21 28.66
CA ASN A 20 -26.02 -28.81 28.27
C ASN A 20 -25.44 -28.68 26.85
N THR A 21 -25.95 -29.48 25.92
CA THR A 21 -25.63 -29.37 24.51
C THR A 21 -26.45 -28.21 24.00
N ARG A 22 -25.74 -27.19 23.52
CA ARG A 22 -26.32 -26.02 22.88
C ARG A 22 -27.14 -26.49 21.67
N GLN A 23 -28.44 -26.74 21.84
CA GLN A 23 -29.36 -27.22 20.79
C GLN A 23 -29.37 -26.32 19.55
N HIS A 24 -29.01 -25.04 19.73
CA HIS A 24 -28.84 -24.09 18.64
C HIS A 24 -27.69 -24.46 17.66
N ARG A 25 -26.68 -25.25 18.09
CA ARG A 25 -25.58 -25.67 17.21
C ARG A 25 -26.00 -26.70 16.16
N SER A 26 -27.05 -27.47 16.43
CA SER A 26 -27.60 -28.48 15.52
C SER A 26 -28.72 -27.93 14.63
N MET A 27 -29.10 -26.66 14.77
CA MET A 27 -30.11 -26.03 13.92
C MET A 27 -29.52 -25.63 12.55
N PRO A 28 -30.30 -25.68 11.46
CA PRO A 28 -29.83 -25.29 10.12
C PRO A 28 -29.46 -23.80 10.02
N THR A 29 -29.94 -22.97 10.94
CA THR A 29 -29.62 -21.54 11.04
C THR A 29 -28.34 -21.25 11.81
N HIS A 30 -27.67 -22.27 12.35
CA HIS A 30 -26.42 -22.09 13.09
C HIS A 30 -25.33 -21.45 12.22
N GLY A 31 -24.80 -20.31 12.67
CA GLY A 31 -23.70 -19.63 11.98
C GLY A 31 -24.12 -18.59 10.94
N ILE A 32 -25.43 -18.32 10.76
CA ILE A 32 -25.92 -17.27 9.85
C ILE A 32 -25.31 -15.88 10.15
N GLY A 33 -25.03 -15.59 11.43
CA GLY A 33 -24.38 -14.35 11.86
C GLY A 33 -22.85 -14.37 11.90
N ARG A 34 -22.20 -15.43 11.40
CA ARG A 34 -20.73 -15.54 11.44
C ARG A 34 -20.13 -14.66 10.36
N TRP A 35 -19.88 -13.38 10.64
CA TRP A 35 -19.31 -12.44 9.67
C TRP A 35 -17.77 -12.47 9.58
N GLY A 36 -17.07 -13.09 10.54
CA GLY A 36 -15.61 -13.01 10.64
C GLY A 36 -14.82 -13.62 9.46
N HIS A 37 -15.48 -14.35 8.56
CA HIS A 37 -14.88 -14.86 7.32
C HIS A 37 -15.01 -13.88 6.14
N LEU A 38 -15.93 -12.90 6.24
CA LEU A 38 -16.14 -11.85 5.24
C LEU A 38 -15.06 -10.76 5.33
N VAL A 39 -14.42 -10.64 6.49
CA VAL A 39 -13.34 -9.69 6.74
C VAL A 39 -12.04 -10.47 6.92
N THR A 40 -11.09 -10.26 6.03
CA THR A 40 -9.72 -10.77 6.22
C THR A 40 -9.11 -10.07 7.44
N ARG A 41 -9.10 -10.75 8.58
CA ARG A 41 -8.47 -10.23 9.80
C ARG A 41 -6.96 -10.35 9.67
N GLU A 42 -6.29 -9.27 9.29
CA GLU A 42 -4.84 -9.22 9.37
C GLU A 42 -4.41 -9.31 10.85
N PRO A 43 -3.43 -10.15 11.20
CA PRO A 43 -2.88 -10.18 12.55
C PRO A 43 -2.28 -8.80 12.89
N PRO A 44 -2.41 -8.31 14.14
CA PRO A 44 -1.86 -7.02 14.52
C PRO A 44 -0.34 -7.03 14.30
N LYS A 45 0.14 -6.20 13.36
CA LYS A 45 1.57 -6.07 13.04
C LYS A 45 2.32 -5.59 14.28
N LYS A 46 3.35 -6.32 14.72
CA LYS A 46 4.19 -5.90 15.86
C LYS A 46 4.92 -4.61 15.49
N LYS A 47 5.33 -3.78 16.47
CA LYS A 47 6.02 -2.49 16.22
C LYS A 47 7.27 -2.63 15.32
N LYS A 48 7.98 -3.77 15.39
CA LYS A 48 9.13 -4.09 14.52
C LYS A 48 8.73 -4.43 13.07
N ASP A 49 7.49 -4.86 12.85
CA ASP A 49 6.99 -5.30 11.54
C ASP A 49 6.41 -4.16 10.70
N ARG A 50 6.25 -2.97 11.28
CA ARG A 50 5.69 -1.80 10.56
C ARG A 50 6.51 -1.38 9.34
N HIS A 51 7.80 -1.68 9.31
CA HIS A 51 8.71 -1.31 8.21
C HIS A 51 9.29 -2.53 7.49
N GLN A 52 8.63 -3.69 7.59
CA GLN A 52 9.04 -4.83 6.76
C GLN A 52 8.67 -4.54 5.31
N MET A 53 9.62 -4.83 4.43
CA MET A 53 9.43 -4.75 3.00
C MET A 53 8.29 -5.67 2.58
N LYS A 54 7.29 -5.12 1.89
CA LYS A 54 6.25 -5.94 1.27
C LYS A 54 6.88 -6.79 0.16
N PRO A 55 6.47 -8.07 0.01
CA PRO A 55 7.01 -8.92 -1.04
C PRO A 55 6.74 -8.28 -2.41
N ILE A 56 7.78 -8.20 -3.23
CA ILE A 56 7.69 -7.76 -4.63
C ILE A 56 6.99 -8.86 -5.41
N LEU A 57 5.88 -8.54 -6.08
CA LEU A 57 5.21 -9.50 -6.95
C LEU A 57 5.97 -9.58 -8.28
N PRO A 58 6.44 -10.77 -8.69
CA PRO A 58 7.04 -10.95 -10.00
C PRO A 58 6.00 -10.78 -11.11
N ALA A 59 6.46 -10.45 -12.32
CA ALA A 59 5.59 -10.40 -13.48
C ALA A 59 5.07 -11.81 -13.82
N THR A 60 3.79 -11.89 -14.18
CA THR A 60 3.13 -13.10 -14.71
C THR A 60 2.77 -12.83 -16.17
N ASP A 61 2.54 -13.87 -16.98
CA ASP A 61 2.22 -13.73 -18.41
C ASP A 61 1.02 -12.82 -18.68
N THR A 62 0.07 -12.74 -17.75
CA THR A 62 -1.17 -11.96 -17.87
C THR A 62 -1.13 -10.60 -17.18
N ALA A 63 -0.18 -10.38 -16.25
CA ALA A 63 -0.14 -9.19 -15.41
C ALA A 63 1.30 -8.77 -15.07
N TYR A 64 1.56 -7.47 -15.19
CA TYR A 64 2.79 -6.88 -14.69
C TYR A 64 2.89 -7.01 -13.17
N GLY A 65 4.11 -7.12 -12.65
CA GLY A 65 4.38 -7.20 -11.21
C GLY A 65 4.10 -5.89 -10.46
N THR A 66 4.82 -5.65 -9.38
CA THR A 66 4.76 -4.34 -8.70
C THR A 66 5.45 -3.25 -9.50
N LEU A 67 4.69 -2.22 -9.89
CA LEU A 67 5.18 -1.07 -10.65
C LEU A 67 5.19 0.18 -9.79
N ASN A 68 6.23 0.99 -9.95
CA ASN A 68 6.35 2.31 -9.36
C ASN A 68 6.09 3.35 -10.45
N VAL A 69 5.01 4.11 -10.30
CA VAL A 69 4.77 5.33 -11.06
C VAL A 69 5.42 6.48 -10.32
N ILE A 70 6.39 7.12 -10.96
CA ILE A 70 7.16 8.22 -10.42
C ILE A 70 6.71 9.51 -11.11
N VAL A 71 6.30 10.47 -10.30
CA VAL A 71 5.99 11.83 -10.72
C VAL A 71 7.04 12.76 -10.13
N SER A 72 7.76 13.50 -10.97
CA SER A 72 8.76 14.48 -10.54
C SER A 72 8.50 15.84 -11.18
N GLY A 73 8.75 16.92 -10.44
CA GLY A 73 8.60 18.28 -10.94
C GLY A 73 9.19 19.31 -9.99
N TYR A 74 9.28 20.55 -10.44
CA TYR A 74 9.80 21.66 -9.63
C TYR A 74 8.76 22.27 -8.70
N ASP A 75 7.50 22.32 -9.14
CA ASP A 75 6.39 22.77 -8.31
C ASP A 75 5.81 21.60 -7.51
N LEU A 76 5.79 21.76 -6.18
CA LEU A 76 5.23 20.79 -5.26
C LEU A 76 3.73 20.56 -5.50
N VAL A 77 2.97 21.64 -5.74
CA VAL A 77 1.49 21.59 -5.76
C VAL A 77 1.02 20.78 -6.96
N ILE A 78 1.63 21.02 -8.13
CA ILE A 78 1.30 20.31 -9.37
C ILE A 78 1.64 18.82 -9.22
N VAL A 79 2.82 18.50 -8.67
CA VAL A 79 3.26 17.11 -8.45
C VAL A 79 2.33 16.37 -7.48
N GLU A 80 1.89 17.01 -6.39
CA GLU A 80 0.96 16.42 -5.44
C GLU A 80 -0.43 16.22 -6.04
N HIS A 81 -0.97 17.23 -6.70
CA HIS A 81 -2.27 17.16 -7.35
C HIS A 81 -2.30 16.07 -8.43
N TYR A 82 -1.24 15.95 -9.24
CA TYR A 82 -1.15 14.90 -10.24
C TYR A 82 -1.01 13.50 -9.62
N SER A 83 -0.25 13.35 -8.53
CA SER A 83 -0.18 12.08 -7.80
C SER A 83 -1.55 11.66 -7.21
N GLN A 84 -2.33 12.62 -6.72
CA GLN A 84 -3.69 12.39 -6.24
C GLN A 84 -4.64 12.00 -7.37
N TYR A 85 -4.53 12.67 -8.53
CA TYR A 85 -5.28 12.31 -9.74
C TYR A 85 -5.00 10.86 -10.15
N ILE A 86 -3.73 10.45 -10.23
CA ILE A 86 -3.33 9.07 -10.57
C ILE A 86 -3.90 8.08 -9.57
N HIS A 87 -3.79 8.37 -8.27
CA HIS A 87 -4.34 7.51 -7.22
C HIS A 87 -5.87 7.31 -7.37
N ASN A 88 -6.59 8.40 -7.65
CA ASN A 88 -8.04 8.35 -7.87
C ASN A 88 -8.41 7.62 -9.16
N LEU A 89 -7.62 7.79 -10.22
CA LEU A 89 -7.79 7.08 -11.48
C LEU A 89 -7.64 5.58 -11.27
N CYS A 90 -6.61 5.14 -10.54
CA CYS A 90 -6.42 3.72 -10.21
C CYS A 90 -7.61 3.16 -9.44
N ASN A 91 -8.14 3.89 -8.45
CA ASN A 91 -9.32 3.47 -7.69
C ASN A 91 -10.57 3.33 -8.59
N ARG A 92 -10.74 4.21 -9.58
CA ARG A 92 -11.85 4.14 -10.54
C ARG A 92 -11.71 2.99 -11.53
N LEU A 93 -10.48 2.67 -11.94
CA LEU A 93 -10.17 1.56 -12.83
C LEU A 93 -10.12 0.20 -12.11
N GLY A 94 -10.27 0.17 -10.78
CA GLY A 94 -10.18 -1.06 -9.99
C GLY A 94 -8.75 -1.59 -9.83
N ILE A 95 -7.74 -0.79 -10.15
CA ILE A 95 -6.32 -1.14 -10.00
C ILE A 95 -5.95 -1.03 -8.52
N LYS A 96 -5.40 -2.11 -7.95
CA LYS A 96 -4.98 -2.14 -6.56
C LYS A 96 -3.72 -1.28 -6.36
N VAL A 97 -3.82 -0.25 -5.54
CA VAL A 97 -2.68 0.58 -5.13
C VAL A 97 -2.12 0.05 -3.81
N SER A 98 -0.83 -0.32 -3.81
CA SER A 98 -0.15 -0.85 -2.62
C SER A 98 0.19 0.26 -1.62
N GLU A 99 0.83 1.32 -2.11
CA GLU A 99 1.32 2.46 -1.33
C GLU A 99 1.41 3.71 -2.21
N SER A 100 1.19 4.87 -1.62
CA SER A 100 1.49 6.17 -2.22
C SER A 100 2.34 6.96 -1.24
N TYR A 101 3.50 7.43 -1.68
CA TYR A 101 4.49 8.06 -0.80
C TYR A 101 5.29 9.16 -1.49
N ALA A 102 5.92 9.99 -0.66
CA ALA A 102 6.82 11.05 -1.05
C ALA A 102 8.27 10.61 -0.98
N LEU A 103 9.08 11.01 -1.96
CA LEU A 103 10.54 10.94 -1.86
C LEU A 103 11.10 12.27 -1.35
N PRO A 104 12.26 12.25 -0.67
CA PRO A 104 12.89 13.47 -0.17
C PRO A 104 13.24 14.40 -1.34
N THR A 105 12.90 15.68 -1.17
CA THR A 105 13.17 16.73 -2.16
C THR A 105 14.67 16.87 -2.40
N LYS A 106 15.07 16.97 -3.67
CA LYS A 106 16.45 17.23 -4.07
C LYS A 106 16.60 18.70 -4.43
N SER A 107 17.51 19.41 -3.77
CA SER A 107 17.87 20.79 -4.12
C SER A 107 19.11 20.78 -5.00
N THR A 108 19.01 21.33 -6.20
CA THR A 108 20.11 21.50 -7.14
C THR A 108 20.43 22.98 -7.28
N GLU A 109 21.68 23.35 -7.03
CA GLU A 109 22.16 24.71 -7.21
C GLU A 109 22.53 24.91 -8.68
N VAL A 110 21.92 25.91 -9.32
CA VAL A 110 22.23 26.30 -10.69
C VAL A 110 23.29 27.37 -10.64
N MET A 111 24.45 27.07 -11.22
CA MET A 111 25.57 27.99 -11.29
C MET A 111 25.72 28.50 -12.73
N LEU A 112 25.76 29.81 -12.90
CA LEU A 112 26.04 30.46 -14.17
C LEU A 112 27.50 30.90 -14.25
N MET A 113 28.05 30.77 -15.45
CA MET A 113 29.37 31.30 -15.79
C MET A 113 29.25 32.78 -16.19
N GLN A 114 30.19 33.60 -15.74
CA GLN A 114 30.21 35.02 -16.07
C GLN A 114 30.56 35.25 -17.56
N GLU A 115 29.89 36.19 -18.23
CA GLU A 115 30.06 36.45 -19.67
C GLU A 115 31.50 36.83 -20.09
N GLN A 116 32.26 37.43 -19.17
CA GLN A 116 33.65 37.85 -19.39
C GLN A 116 34.61 37.30 -18.34
N GLY A 117 34.39 36.06 -17.84
CA GLY A 117 35.31 35.42 -16.90
C GLY A 117 35.01 33.95 -16.62
N THR A 118 35.96 33.25 -15.97
CA THR A 118 35.85 31.81 -15.62
C THR A 118 35.17 31.56 -14.28
N LYS A 119 34.67 32.61 -13.62
CA LYS A 119 34.09 32.51 -12.28
C LYS A 119 32.61 32.11 -12.38
N MET A 120 32.23 31.10 -11.60
CA MET A 120 30.85 30.63 -11.47
C MET A 120 30.14 31.36 -10.33
N TYR A 121 28.88 31.73 -10.53
CA TYR A 121 28.01 32.35 -9.55
C TYR A 121 26.72 31.53 -9.39
N VAL A 122 26.25 31.37 -8.15
CA VAL A 122 24.98 30.70 -7.87
C VAL A 122 23.84 31.65 -8.24
N GLU A 123 23.01 31.25 -9.21
CA GLU A 123 21.86 32.04 -9.66
C GLU A 123 20.59 31.63 -8.94
N ALA A 124 20.32 30.32 -8.87
CA ALA A 124 19.07 29.80 -8.34
C ALA A 124 19.23 28.44 -7.64
N LEU A 125 18.33 28.20 -6.68
CA LEU A 125 18.16 26.91 -6.03
C LEU A 125 16.88 26.24 -6.53
N LEU A 126 17.03 25.24 -7.40
CA LEU A 126 15.91 24.47 -7.92
C LEU A 126 15.59 23.31 -6.98
N LYS A 127 14.36 23.24 -6.50
CA LYS A 127 13.86 22.14 -5.67
C LYS A 127 13.09 21.19 -6.57
N THR A 128 13.49 19.92 -6.58
CA THR A 128 12.80 18.87 -7.32
C THR A 128 12.04 17.99 -6.34
N HIS A 129 10.72 17.99 -6.46
CA HIS A 129 9.81 17.17 -5.67
C HIS A 129 9.45 15.91 -6.44
N GLN A 130 9.36 14.80 -5.71
CA GLN A 130 9.05 13.50 -6.31
C GLN A 130 8.00 12.77 -5.47
N ARG A 131 6.99 12.23 -6.15
CA ARG A 131 5.91 11.42 -5.58
C ARG A 131 5.88 10.09 -6.30
N VAL A 132 5.60 9.02 -5.56
CA VAL A 132 5.57 7.67 -6.12
C VAL A 132 4.29 6.98 -5.74
N VAL A 133 3.59 6.45 -6.74
CA VAL A 133 2.39 5.61 -6.57
C VAL A 133 2.78 4.19 -6.95
N GLN A 134 2.75 3.29 -5.97
CA GLN A 134 3.10 1.88 -6.14
C GLN A 134 1.83 1.09 -6.44
N LEU A 135 1.78 0.51 -7.63
CA LEU A 135 0.69 -0.33 -8.11
C LEU A 135 1.02 -1.80 -7.83
N SER A 136 0.04 -2.56 -7.38
CA SER A 136 0.12 -4.03 -7.33
C SER A 136 -0.58 -4.61 -8.53
N SER A 137 0.11 -5.50 -9.25
CA SER A 137 -0.46 -6.37 -10.29
C SER A 137 -1.32 -5.63 -11.31
N LEU A 138 -0.68 -4.99 -12.30
CA LEU A 138 -1.38 -4.29 -13.38
C LEU A 138 -1.63 -5.26 -14.55
N ASP A 139 -2.88 -5.41 -14.98
CA ASP A 139 -3.22 -6.29 -16.11
C ASP A 139 -2.56 -5.82 -17.40
N ALA A 140 -2.05 -6.78 -18.19
CA ALA A 140 -1.35 -6.47 -19.43
C ALA A 140 -2.22 -5.71 -20.46
N SER A 141 -3.52 -6.01 -20.49
CA SER A 141 -4.51 -5.35 -21.36
C SER A 141 -4.84 -3.92 -20.94
N LEU A 142 -4.86 -3.64 -19.63
CA LEU A 142 -5.17 -2.31 -19.08
C LEU A 142 -3.97 -1.38 -19.06
N CYS A 143 -2.76 -1.93 -19.03
CA CYS A 143 -1.51 -1.17 -19.02
C CYS A 143 -1.39 -0.13 -20.15
N PRO A 144 -1.57 -0.47 -21.45
CA PRO A 144 -1.44 0.52 -22.51
C PRO A 144 -2.48 1.64 -22.40
N LEU A 145 -3.71 1.31 -22.01
CA LEU A 145 -4.77 2.31 -21.80
C LEU A 145 -4.43 3.24 -20.62
N PHE A 146 -3.92 2.67 -19.53
CA PHE A 146 -3.48 3.43 -18.37
C PHE A 146 -2.34 4.39 -18.71
N MET A 147 -1.32 3.93 -19.44
CA MET A 147 -0.20 4.77 -19.87
C MET A 147 -0.65 5.89 -20.81
N ASP A 148 -1.53 5.59 -21.76
CA ASP A 148 -2.05 6.58 -22.70
C ASP A 148 -2.85 7.69 -21.99
N VAL A 149 -3.70 7.33 -21.03
CA VAL A 149 -4.44 8.31 -20.22
C VAL A 149 -3.48 9.18 -19.41
N MET A 150 -2.46 8.60 -18.79
CA MET A 150 -1.48 9.38 -18.03
C MET A 150 -0.70 10.36 -18.91
N LEU A 151 -0.23 9.93 -20.07
CA LEU A 151 0.53 10.80 -20.98
C LEU A 151 -0.34 11.95 -21.51
N LYS A 152 -1.62 11.68 -21.83
CA LYS A 152 -2.57 12.71 -22.27
C LYS A 152 -2.94 13.71 -21.17
N CYS A 153 -2.94 13.28 -19.92
CA CYS A 153 -3.26 14.11 -18.77
C CYS A 153 -2.03 14.69 -18.07
N GLN A 154 -0.83 14.56 -18.64
CA GLN A 154 0.41 15.02 -18.03
C GLN A 154 0.46 16.57 -18.04
N PRO A 155 0.56 17.21 -16.85
CA PRO A 155 0.66 18.66 -16.77
C PRO A 155 2.06 19.15 -17.14
N GLU A 156 2.16 20.43 -17.49
CA GLU A 156 3.42 21.09 -17.83
C GLU A 156 4.40 21.09 -16.65
N GLY A 157 5.69 20.94 -16.94
CA GLY A 157 6.74 20.96 -15.91
C GLY A 157 6.79 19.72 -15.00
N VAL A 158 5.94 18.72 -15.25
CA VAL A 158 5.97 17.42 -14.59
C VAL A 158 6.58 16.38 -15.52
N GLN A 159 7.48 15.56 -14.99
CA GLN A 159 8.04 14.39 -15.63
C GLN A 159 7.45 13.13 -15.00
N LEU A 160 6.94 12.25 -15.87
CA LEU A 160 6.40 10.95 -15.50
C LEU A 160 7.40 9.85 -15.88
N ALA A 161 7.68 8.93 -14.96
CA ALA A 161 8.49 7.75 -15.22
C ALA A 161 7.85 6.52 -14.58
N VAL A 162 7.74 5.42 -15.33
CA VAL A 162 7.25 4.14 -14.80
C VAL A 162 8.41 3.16 -14.75
N LYS A 163 8.64 2.58 -13.57
CA LYS A 163 9.71 1.62 -13.34
C LYS A 163 9.18 0.40 -12.59
N VAL A 164 9.79 -0.75 -12.82
CA VAL A 164 9.53 -1.94 -11.99
C VAL A 164 10.09 -1.69 -10.60
N HIS A 165 9.33 -2.06 -9.57
CA HIS A 165 9.77 -1.87 -8.19
C HIS A 165 10.95 -2.79 -7.87
N THR A 166 12.05 -2.21 -7.41
CA THR A 166 13.25 -2.95 -6.97
C THR A 166 13.53 -2.75 -5.49
N GLU A 167 14.32 -3.65 -4.89
CA GLU A 167 14.79 -3.51 -3.51
C GLU A 167 15.58 -2.20 -3.30
N ALA A 168 16.34 -1.78 -4.32
CA ALA A 168 17.07 -0.51 -4.29
C ALA A 168 16.13 0.70 -4.13
N ASP A 169 14.98 0.70 -4.80
CA ASP A 169 13.98 1.77 -4.68
C ASP A 169 13.34 1.81 -3.29
N TYR A 170 13.21 0.65 -2.64
CA TYR A 170 12.76 0.57 -1.25
C TYR A 170 13.81 1.14 -0.30
N HIS A 171 15.08 0.73 -0.46
CA HIS A 171 16.19 1.21 0.36
C HIS A 171 16.46 2.71 0.19
N ALA A 172 16.23 3.27 -1.01
CA ALA A 172 16.38 4.70 -1.28
C ALA A 172 15.47 5.61 -0.43
N ARG A 173 14.40 5.06 0.17
CA ARG A 173 13.54 5.79 1.11
C ARG A 173 14.17 5.98 2.49
N PHE A 174 15.14 5.14 2.85
CA PHE A 174 15.75 5.13 4.18
C PHE A 174 17.04 5.94 4.22
N LYS A 175 17.41 6.38 5.43
CA LYS A 175 18.70 7.03 5.66
C LYS A 175 19.84 6.03 5.48
N ALA A 176 20.91 6.46 4.81
CA ALA A 176 22.14 5.70 4.73
C ALA A 176 22.70 5.39 6.13
N ARG A 177 23.35 4.23 6.28
CA ARG A 177 23.95 3.77 7.54
C ARG A 177 25.47 3.61 7.36
N PRO A 178 26.25 4.70 7.46
CA PRO A 178 27.68 4.67 7.15
C PRO A 178 28.47 3.73 8.08
N GLU A 179 28.02 3.56 9.33
CA GLU A 179 28.65 2.61 10.28
C GLU A 179 28.58 1.16 9.78
N MET A 180 27.43 0.74 9.25
CA MET A 180 27.25 -0.61 8.71
C MET A 180 28.06 -0.83 7.42
N GLU A 181 28.09 0.17 6.55
CA GLU A 181 28.87 0.13 5.31
C GLU A 181 30.38 0.07 5.61
N GLY A 182 30.84 0.82 6.62
CA GLY A 182 32.21 0.76 7.11
C GLY A 182 32.57 -0.60 7.68
N LEU A 183 31.68 -1.24 8.43
CA LEU A 183 31.88 -2.60 8.94
C LEU A 183 31.88 -3.65 7.82
N MET A 184 31.00 -3.54 6.83
CA MET A 184 31.00 -4.43 5.66
C MET A 184 32.29 -4.30 4.86
N THR A 185 32.82 -3.08 4.71
CA THR A 185 34.09 -2.85 4.02
C THR A 185 35.26 -3.49 4.77
N LYS A 186 35.25 -3.42 6.11
CA LYS A 186 36.25 -4.10 6.96
C LYS A 186 36.17 -5.63 6.90
N LEU A 187 34.98 -6.19 6.71
CA LEU A 187 34.76 -7.64 6.57
C LEU A 187 35.17 -8.18 5.19
N ARG A 188 35.25 -7.33 4.18
CA ARG A 188 35.68 -7.70 2.82
C ARG A 188 37.21 -7.66 2.64
N HIS A 189 37.93 -7.07 3.61
CA HIS A 189 39.38 -7.13 3.74
C HIS A 189 39.78 -8.35 4.56
#